data_AF-A0A2X2V7N9-F1
#
_entry.id   AF-A0A2X2V7N9-F1
#
_cell.length_a   1.000
_cell.length_b   1.000
_cell.length_c   1.000
_cell.angle_alpha   90.00
_cell.angle_beta   90.00
_cell.angle_gamma   90.00
#
_symmetry.space_group_name_H-M   'P 1'
#
loop_
_entity.id
_entity.type
_entity.pdbx_description
1 polymer ?
#
loop_
_entity_poly.entity_id
_entity_poly.type
_entity_poly.pdbx_seq_one_letter_code
_entity_poly.pdbx_strand_id
1 'polypeptide(L)'
;MTPLPALSQSAVCRVTGAEVKAQQTRPPQPFTEGTLIAAMKNAASYVTDPQLKKVLRDNAGLGTEATRANLLETLFKREYLVKKGKTVISTPLARELIAALPETLTSPGMTALWEQSLDDIAQGQMTLAAFMQKQVQWTSHLVERGRTQAISLTPPVTRRARSAGGMTRKRQGKKGDFYSCAKYPECKGVANAQGSKPCGKGKGP
;
A
#
# COMPACT_ATOMS: atom_id res chain seq x y z
N MET A 1 4.38 37.07 -10.26
CA MET A 1 4.44 36.65 -11.68
C MET A 1 4.58 37.90 -12.51
N THR A 2 5.70 38.06 -13.21
CA THR A 2 5.88 39.18 -14.14
C THR A 2 4.97 38.95 -15.36
N PRO A 3 4.08 39.90 -15.69
CA PRO A 3 3.20 39.77 -16.84
C PRO A 3 4.02 39.71 -18.11
N LEU A 4 3.65 38.81 -19.02
CA LEU A 4 4.28 38.69 -20.32
C LEU A 4 3.85 39.87 -21.21
N PRO A 5 4.75 40.46 -22.02
CA PRO A 5 4.40 41.55 -22.93
C PRO A 5 3.52 41.06 -24.08
N ALA A 6 2.66 41.94 -24.59
CA ALA A 6 1.85 41.66 -25.77
C ALA A 6 2.74 41.61 -27.03
N LEU A 7 2.64 40.52 -27.80
CA LEU A 7 3.38 40.30 -29.04
C LEU A 7 2.41 39.92 -30.16
N SER A 8 2.70 40.35 -31.39
CA SER A 8 1.97 39.97 -32.60
C SER A 8 2.68 38.86 -33.36
N GLN A 9 1.92 38.05 -34.11
CA GLN A 9 2.48 37.05 -35.00
C GLN A 9 3.38 37.75 -36.03
N SER A 10 4.59 37.22 -36.26
CA SER A 10 5.69 37.83 -37.05
C SER A 10 6.50 38.96 -36.39
N ALA A 11 6.25 39.31 -35.12
CA ALA A 11 7.09 40.24 -34.39
C ALA A 11 8.52 39.71 -34.19
N VAL A 12 9.51 40.50 -34.61
CA VAL A 12 10.94 40.16 -34.46
C VAL A 12 11.39 40.49 -33.04
N CYS A 13 11.77 39.46 -32.28
CA CYS A 13 12.27 39.62 -30.91
C CYS A 13 13.79 39.43 -30.87
N ARG A 14 14.50 40.34 -30.21
CA ARG A 14 15.95 40.21 -30.00
C ARG A 14 16.20 39.21 -28.86
N VAL A 15 16.93 38.14 -29.15
CA VAL A 15 17.40 37.20 -28.13
C VAL A 15 18.45 37.91 -27.27
N THR A 16 18.16 38.08 -25.98
CA THR A 16 19.06 38.75 -25.02
C THR A 16 20.12 37.80 -24.45
N GLY A 17 19.87 36.49 -24.48
CA GLY A 17 20.80 35.47 -24.05
C GLY A 17 20.25 34.06 -24.28
N ALA A 18 21.14 33.08 -24.30
CA ALA A 18 20.81 31.67 -24.30
C ALA A 18 21.59 30.98 -23.16
N GLU A 19 20.92 30.11 -22.42
CA GLU A 19 21.51 29.37 -21.30
C GLU A 19 21.24 27.87 -21.50
N VAL A 20 22.29 27.05 -21.36
CA VAL A 20 22.14 25.60 -21.34
C VAL A 20 21.79 25.16 -19.92
N LYS A 21 20.53 24.80 -19.70
CA LYS A 21 20.07 24.26 -18.42
C LYS A 21 20.23 22.74 -18.39
N ALA A 22 21.33 22.28 -17.82
CA ALA A 22 21.49 20.87 -17.49
C ALA A 22 20.45 20.46 -16.44
N GLN A 23 19.59 19.51 -16.78
CA GLN A 23 18.57 18.97 -15.88
C GLN A 23 18.75 17.45 -15.73
N GLN A 24 18.32 16.93 -14.59
CA GLN A 24 18.27 15.50 -14.32
C GLN A 24 16.84 15.07 -14.01
N THR A 25 16.46 13.90 -14.50
CA THR A 25 15.20 13.27 -14.11
C THR A 25 15.24 12.89 -12.64
N ARG A 26 14.09 12.93 -11.99
CA ARG A 26 13.93 12.52 -10.59
C ARG A 26 13.06 11.28 -10.55
N PRO A 27 13.32 10.34 -9.62
CA PRO A 27 12.42 9.21 -9.43
C PRO A 27 11.02 9.72 -9.03
N PRO A 28 9.96 8.92 -9.31
CA PRO A 28 8.61 9.25 -8.87
C PRO A 28 8.55 9.52 -7.37
N GLN A 29 7.75 10.52 -6.98
CA GLN A 29 7.55 10.84 -5.58
C GLN A 29 6.82 9.69 -4.88
N PRO A 30 7.26 9.26 -3.68
CA PRO A 30 6.51 8.29 -2.89
C PRO A 30 5.10 8.79 -2.56
N PHE A 31 4.15 7.87 -2.42
CA PHE A 31 2.81 8.23 -2.01
C PHE A 31 2.80 8.70 -0.55
N THR A 32 2.03 9.75 -0.27
CA THR A 32 1.39 10.04 1.01
C THR A 32 -0.02 9.42 1.05
N GLU A 33 -0.70 9.41 2.20
CA GLU A 33 -2.09 8.93 2.29
C GLU A 33 -3.02 9.70 1.34
N GLY A 34 -2.91 11.03 1.31
CA GLY A 34 -3.74 11.87 0.44
C GLY A 34 -3.49 11.59 -1.04
N THR A 35 -2.22 11.46 -1.45
CA THR A 35 -1.89 11.14 -2.84
C THR A 35 -2.24 9.70 -3.21
N LEU A 36 -2.24 8.76 -2.25
CA LEU A 36 -2.68 7.39 -2.48
C LEU A 36 -4.19 7.33 -2.69
N ILE A 37 -4.97 8.05 -1.86
CA ILE A 37 -6.42 8.20 -2.06
C ILE A 37 -6.72 8.86 -3.41
N ALA A 38 -5.95 9.88 -3.79
CA ALA A 38 -6.08 10.51 -5.11
C ALA A 38 -5.73 9.53 -6.25
N ALA A 39 -4.72 8.67 -6.08
CA ALA A 39 -4.40 7.63 -7.04
C ALA A 39 -5.50 6.58 -7.15
N MET A 40 -6.15 6.20 -6.03
CA MET A 40 -7.32 5.31 -6.04
C MET A 40 -8.50 5.94 -6.78
N LYS A 41 -8.76 7.25 -6.58
CA LYS A 41 -9.75 8.02 -7.37
C LYS A 41 -9.43 8.01 -8.86
N ASN A 42 -8.16 8.15 -9.22
CA ASN A 42 -7.70 8.20 -10.61
C ASN A 42 -7.09 6.86 -11.08
N ALA A 43 -7.65 5.73 -10.65
CA ALA A 43 -7.12 4.41 -10.98
C ALA A 43 -7.07 4.14 -12.50
N ALA A 44 -7.95 4.80 -13.28
CA ALA A 44 -7.94 4.74 -14.74
C ALA A 44 -6.59 5.14 -15.36
N SER A 45 -5.80 6.00 -14.71
CA SER A 45 -4.46 6.37 -15.20
C SER A 45 -3.45 5.22 -15.19
N TYR A 46 -3.73 4.16 -14.42
CA TYR A 46 -2.87 2.97 -14.26
C TYR A 46 -3.30 1.78 -15.11
N VAL A 47 -4.37 1.92 -15.89
CA VAL A 47 -4.83 0.90 -16.85
C VAL A 47 -4.41 1.34 -18.25
N THR A 48 -4.21 0.41 -19.17
CA THR A 48 -3.90 0.71 -20.59
C THR A 48 -5.13 0.61 -21.47
N ASP A 49 -5.96 -0.41 -21.25
CA ASP A 49 -7.19 -0.69 -21.99
C ASP A 49 -8.19 0.49 -21.97
N PRO A 50 -8.58 1.05 -23.13
CA PRO A 50 -9.51 2.18 -23.23
C PRO A 50 -10.90 1.92 -22.65
N GLN A 51 -11.43 0.69 -22.77
CA GLN A 51 -12.76 0.35 -22.24
C GLN A 51 -12.71 0.29 -20.72
N LEU A 52 -11.72 -0.39 -20.15
CA LEU A 52 -11.55 -0.47 -18.69
C LEU A 52 -11.26 0.90 -18.07
N LYS A 53 -10.52 1.76 -18.78
CA LYS A 53 -10.32 3.17 -18.38
C LYS A 53 -11.65 3.92 -18.26
N LYS A 54 -12.55 3.72 -19.23
CA LYS A 54 -13.85 4.38 -19.23
C LYS A 54 -14.66 3.95 -18.01
N VAL A 55 -14.78 2.65 -17.78
CA VAL A 55 -15.49 2.09 -16.62
C VAL A 55 -14.93 2.63 -15.30
N LEU A 56 -13.60 2.66 -15.13
CA LEU A 56 -13.00 3.22 -13.91
C LEU A 56 -13.25 4.72 -13.74
N ARG A 57 -13.39 5.49 -14.83
CA ARG A 57 -13.72 6.92 -14.71
C ARG A 57 -15.17 7.11 -14.31
N ASP A 58 -16.06 6.36 -14.94
CA ASP A 58 -17.51 6.43 -14.71
C ASP A 58 -17.84 5.99 -13.26
N ASN A 59 -17.13 4.98 -12.73
CA ASN A 59 -17.28 4.47 -11.37
C ASN A 59 -16.36 5.15 -10.34
N ALA A 60 -15.83 6.34 -10.67
CA ALA A 60 -15.01 7.17 -9.79
C ALA A 60 -13.74 6.50 -9.21
N GLY A 61 -13.18 5.50 -9.89
CA GLY A 61 -11.92 4.82 -9.56
C GLY A 61 -12.11 3.54 -8.74
N LEU A 62 -11.19 3.29 -7.80
CA LEU A 62 -11.26 2.15 -6.88
C LEU A 62 -11.95 2.55 -5.58
N GLY A 63 -13.07 1.88 -5.30
CA GLY A 63 -13.89 2.07 -4.11
C GLY A 63 -14.59 3.43 -4.06
N THR A 64 -15.61 3.54 -3.21
CA THR A 64 -16.30 4.80 -2.93
C THR A 64 -15.56 5.61 -1.86
N GLU A 65 -15.88 6.90 -1.72
CA GLU A 65 -15.24 7.80 -0.74
C GLU A 65 -15.16 7.21 0.68
N ALA A 66 -16.24 6.61 1.17
CA ALA A 66 -16.31 5.98 2.49
C ALA A 66 -15.38 4.77 2.65
N THR A 67 -15.11 4.01 1.57
CA THR A 67 -14.34 2.76 1.63
C THR A 67 -12.84 2.97 1.59
N ARG A 68 -12.35 4.07 0.99
CA ARG A 68 -10.91 4.28 0.77
C ARG A 68 -10.14 4.47 2.06
N ALA A 69 -10.65 5.30 2.97
CA ALA A 69 -10.01 5.52 4.27
C ALA A 69 -9.94 4.20 5.07
N ASN A 70 -11.07 3.48 5.13
CA ASN A 70 -11.17 2.19 5.83
C ASN A 70 -10.23 1.13 5.24
N LEU A 71 -10.05 1.11 3.92
CA LEU A 71 -9.11 0.19 3.27
C LEU A 71 -7.66 0.53 3.66
N LEU A 72 -7.27 1.81 3.60
CA LEU A 72 -5.93 2.24 4.02
C LEU A 72 -5.66 1.87 5.49
N GLU A 73 -6.61 2.14 6.39
CA GLU A 73 -6.51 1.73 7.79
C GLU A 73 -6.31 0.21 7.95
N THR A 74 -7.04 -0.57 7.17
CA THR A 74 -6.90 -2.03 7.16
C THR A 74 -5.51 -2.47 6.69
N LEU A 75 -4.96 -1.83 5.66
CA LEU A 75 -3.61 -2.11 5.15
C LEU A 75 -2.53 -1.75 6.16
N PHE A 76 -2.69 -0.66 6.92
CA PHE A 76 -1.80 -0.32 8.04
C PHE A 76 -1.94 -1.30 9.20
N LYS A 77 -3.18 -1.66 9.58
CA LYS A 77 -3.45 -2.62 10.67
C LYS A 77 -2.88 -4.01 10.38
N ARG A 78 -2.87 -4.43 9.12
CA ARG A 78 -2.27 -5.70 8.66
C ARG A 78 -0.76 -5.61 8.41
N GLU A 79 -0.13 -4.46 8.70
CA GLU A 79 1.30 -4.23 8.51
C GLU A 79 1.78 -4.41 7.06
N TYR A 80 0.89 -4.20 6.08
CA TYR A 80 1.26 -4.17 4.67
C TYR A 80 1.83 -2.81 4.26
N LEU A 81 1.35 -1.75 4.89
CA LEU A 81 1.84 -0.39 4.71
C LEU A 81 2.39 0.14 6.03
N VAL A 82 3.42 0.98 5.95
CA VAL A 82 3.97 1.72 7.08
C VAL A 82 4.17 3.18 6.72
N LYS A 83 4.03 4.07 7.71
CA LYS A 83 4.32 5.50 7.55
C LYS A 83 5.78 5.78 7.85
N LYS A 84 6.49 6.42 6.92
CA LYS A 84 7.83 7.00 7.12
C LYS A 84 7.73 8.51 6.96
N GLY A 85 7.59 9.21 8.08
CA GLY A 85 7.22 10.63 8.07
C GLY A 85 5.83 10.82 7.44
N LYS A 86 5.75 11.62 6.37
CA LYS A 86 4.50 11.83 5.60
C LYS A 86 4.27 10.79 4.49
N THR A 87 5.26 9.96 4.20
CA THR A 87 5.21 8.98 3.11
C THR A 87 4.69 7.63 3.58
N VAL A 88 4.03 6.92 2.68
CA VAL A 88 3.50 5.57 2.84
C VAL A 88 4.39 4.62 2.05
N ILE A 89 4.88 3.57 2.70
CA ILE A 89 5.82 2.62 2.12
C ILE A 89 5.28 1.21 2.34
N SER A 90 5.36 0.36 1.30
CA SER A 90 5.05 -1.06 1.41
C SER A 90 6.12 -1.82 2.20
N THR A 91 5.67 -2.72 3.07
CA THR A 91 6.56 -3.60 3.84
C THR A 91 7.10 -4.75 2.97
N PRO A 92 8.17 -5.44 3.40
CA PRO A 92 8.64 -6.64 2.71
C PRO A 92 7.53 -7.68 2.54
N LEU A 93 6.75 -7.93 3.61
CA LEU A 93 5.59 -8.81 3.59
C LEU A 93 4.59 -8.44 2.48
N ALA A 94 4.26 -7.15 2.33
CA ALA A 94 3.33 -6.71 1.29
C ALA A 94 3.87 -6.96 -0.12
N ARG A 95 5.19 -6.75 -0.33
CA ARG A 95 5.81 -6.97 -1.64
C ARG A 95 5.87 -8.45 -1.99
N GLU A 96 6.21 -9.30 -1.02
CA GLU A 96 6.20 -10.75 -1.18
C GLU A 96 4.78 -11.27 -1.45
N LEU A 97 3.78 -10.75 -0.74
CA LEU A 97 2.38 -11.09 -0.99
C LEU A 97 1.95 -10.71 -2.40
N ILE A 98 2.23 -9.47 -2.84
CA ILE A 98 1.89 -9.02 -4.19
C ILE A 98 2.63 -9.85 -5.25
N ALA A 99 3.90 -10.19 -5.03
CA ALA A 99 4.68 -11.03 -5.94
C ALA A 99 4.17 -12.48 -6.02
N ALA A 100 3.52 -12.98 -4.96
CA ALA A 100 2.91 -14.30 -4.94
C ALA A 100 1.55 -14.35 -5.65
N LEU A 101 0.87 -13.20 -5.84
CA LEU A 101 -0.45 -13.16 -6.47
C LEU A 101 -0.33 -13.07 -8.00
N PRO A 102 -1.25 -13.68 -8.76
CA PRO A 102 -1.39 -13.43 -10.18
C PRO A 102 -1.60 -11.95 -10.49
N GLU A 103 -1.00 -11.47 -11.59
CA GLU A 103 -1.09 -10.07 -12.02
C GLU A 103 -2.54 -9.58 -12.13
N THR A 104 -3.43 -10.44 -12.61
CA THR A 104 -4.87 -10.16 -12.74
C THR A 104 -5.51 -9.74 -11.40
N LEU A 105 -5.14 -10.35 -10.28
CA LEU A 105 -5.66 -9.99 -8.95
C LEU A 105 -5.13 -8.66 -8.43
N THR A 106 -3.95 -8.25 -8.88
CA THR A 106 -3.29 -7.02 -8.43
C THR A 106 -3.60 -5.83 -9.34
N SER A 107 -4.26 -6.08 -10.48
CA SER A 107 -4.57 -5.06 -11.49
C SER A 107 -5.86 -4.30 -11.15
N PRO A 108 -5.86 -2.95 -11.21
CA PRO A 108 -7.09 -2.16 -11.09
C PRO A 108 -8.09 -2.46 -12.22
N GLY A 109 -7.63 -3.00 -13.36
CA GLY A 109 -8.51 -3.39 -14.46
C GLY A 109 -9.46 -4.53 -14.10
N MET A 110 -9.08 -5.41 -13.19
CA MET A 110 -9.97 -6.48 -12.72
C MET A 110 -11.17 -5.92 -11.95
N THR A 111 -10.95 -4.91 -11.10
CA THR A 111 -12.05 -4.21 -10.43
C THR A 111 -12.98 -3.56 -11.44
N ALA A 112 -12.44 -2.94 -12.49
CA ALA A 112 -13.25 -2.36 -13.57
C ALA A 112 -14.17 -3.40 -14.24
N LEU A 113 -13.65 -4.60 -14.52
CA LEU A 113 -14.44 -5.69 -15.10
C LEU A 113 -15.59 -6.14 -14.20
N TRP A 114 -15.38 -6.13 -12.88
CA TRP A 114 -16.43 -6.47 -11.93
C TRP A 114 -17.50 -5.40 -11.85
N GLU A 115 -17.12 -4.12 -11.75
CA GLU A 115 -18.10 -3.03 -11.75
C GLU A 115 -18.93 -3.05 -13.03
N GLN A 116 -18.31 -3.25 -14.20
CA GLN A 116 -19.06 -3.42 -15.45
C GLN A 116 -20.04 -4.59 -15.39
N SER A 117 -19.62 -5.74 -14.84
CA SER A 117 -20.50 -6.91 -14.72
C SER A 117 -21.66 -6.65 -13.75
N LEU A 118 -21.44 -5.85 -12.70
CA LEU A 118 -22.50 -5.46 -11.77
C LEU A 118 -23.47 -4.46 -12.42
N ASP A 119 -22.97 -3.54 -13.24
CA ASP A 119 -23.79 -2.62 -14.04
C ASP A 119 -24.64 -3.40 -15.06
N ASP A 120 -24.06 -4.39 -15.75
CA ASP A 120 -24.78 -5.26 -16.68
C ASP A 120 -25.92 -6.03 -15.98
N ILE A 121 -25.71 -6.44 -14.71
CA ILE A 121 -26.77 -7.07 -13.90
C ILE A 121 -27.86 -6.06 -13.56
N ALA A 122 -27.50 -4.85 -13.13
CA ALA A 122 -28.45 -3.79 -12.80
C ALA A 122 -29.31 -3.39 -14.01
N GLN A 123 -28.74 -3.45 -15.21
CA GLN A 123 -29.42 -3.17 -16.48
C GLN A 123 -30.17 -4.38 -17.07
N GLY A 124 -30.09 -5.55 -16.43
CA GLY A 124 -30.72 -6.79 -16.92
C GLY A 124 -30.04 -7.43 -18.12
N GLN A 125 -28.83 -7.01 -18.49
CA GLN A 125 -28.03 -7.59 -19.57
C GLN A 125 -27.29 -8.86 -19.14
N MET A 126 -27.07 -9.05 -17.84
CA MET A 126 -26.52 -10.27 -17.26
C MET A 126 -27.38 -10.74 -16.08
N THR A 127 -27.54 -12.05 -15.91
CA THR A 127 -28.20 -12.59 -14.72
C THR A 127 -27.20 -12.75 -13.58
N LEU A 128 -27.66 -12.52 -12.34
CA LEU A 128 -26.85 -12.76 -11.14
C LEU A 128 -26.32 -14.20 -11.09
N ALA A 129 -27.13 -15.18 -11.51
CA ALA A 129 -26.73 -16.59 -11.54
C ALA A 129 -25.53 -16.83 -12.48
N ALA A 130 -25.56 -16.25 -13.68
CA ALA A 130 -24.46 -16.37 -14.64
C ALA A 130 -23.18 -15.70 -14.12
N PHE A 131 -23.31 -14.53 -13.49
CA PHE A 131 -22.18 -13.86 -12.85
C PHE A 131 -21.56 -14.72 -11.74
N MET A 132 -22.38 -15.20 -10.80
CA MET A 132 -21.91 -16.02 -9.69
C MET A 132 -21.24 -17.31 -10.14
N GLN A 133 -21.77 -17.97 -11.19
CA GLN A 133 -21.16 -19.16 -11.77
C GLN A 133 -19.72 -18.88 -12.26
N LYS A 134 -19.52 -17.76 -12.98
CA LYS A 134 -18.18 -17.34 -13.43
C LYS A 134 -17.24 -17.07 -12.25
N GLN A 135 -17.73 -16.40 -11.20
CA GLN A 135 -16.91 -16.12 -10.01
C GLN A 135 -16.49 -17.38 -9.26
N VAL A 136 -17.39 -18.35 -9.11
CA VAL A 136 -17.08 -19.64 -8.48
C VAL A 136 -16.04 -20.41 -9.28
N GLN A 137 -16.20 -20.50 -10.60
CA GLN A 137 -15.24 -21.17 -11.48
C GLN A 137 -13.85 -20.53 -11.38
N TRP A 138 -13.79 -19.21 -11.50
CA TRP A 138 -12.54 -18.47 -11.45
C TRP A 138 -11.86 -18.54 -10.08
N THR A 139 -12.61 -18.41 -8.98
CA THR A 139 -12.08 -18.56 -7.61
C THR A 139 -11.55 -19.97 -7.39
N SER A 140 -12.27 -21.00 -7.86
CA SER A 140 -11.83 -22.39 -7.75
C SER A 140 -10.50 -22.61 -8.49
N HIS A 141 -10.35 -22.05 -9.69
CA HIS A 141 -9.11 -22.10 -10.45
C HIS A 141 -7.95 -21.39 -9.72
N LEU A 142 -8.20 -20.24 -9.10
CA LEU A 142 -7.20 -19.52 -8.31
C LEU A 142 -6.75 -20.30 -7.09
N VAL A 143 -7.70 -20.92 -6.36
CA VAL A 143 -7.39 -21.75 -5.18
C VAL A 143 -6.53 -22.94 -5.57
N GLU A 144 -6.85 -23.61 -6.67
CA GLU A 144 -6.09 -24.77 -7.14
C GLU A 144 -4.67 -24.39 -7.57
N ARG A 145 -4.50 -23.25 -8.24
CA ARG A 145 -3.17 -22.70 -8.52
C ARG A 145 -2.42 -22.34 -7.24
N GLY A 146 -3.09 -21.72 -6.28
CA GLY A 146 -2.48 -21.35 -5.00
C GLY A 146 -2.02 -22.56 -4.18
N ARG A 147 -2.68 -23.72 -4.31
CA ARG A 147 -2.28 -24.96 -3.63
C ARG A 147 -0.93 -25.51 -4.09
N THR A 148 -0.64 -25.38 -5.38
CA THR A 148 0.59 -25.90 -5.98
C THR A 148 1.73 -24.89 -5.94
N GLN A 149 1.42 -23.63 -5.64
CA GLN A 149 2.40 -22.56 -5.58
C GLN A 149 3.15 -22.57 -4.24
N ALA A 150 4.48 -22.67 -4.32
CA ALA A 150 5.34 -22.46 -3.17
C ALA A 150 5.38 -20.95 -2.83
N ILE A 151 4.76 -20.55 -1.72
CA ILE A 151 4.76 -19.17 -1.24
C ILE A 151 5.66 -19.08 -0.01
N SER A 152 6.68 -18.22 -0.07
CA SER A 152 7.52 -17.86 1.07
C SER A 152 7.20 -16.43 1.50
N LEU A 153 6.50 -16.28 2.64
CA LEU A 153 6.20 -14.99 3.25
C LEU A 153 7.04 -14.80 4.51
N THR A 154 7.74 -13.68 4.59
CA THR A 154 8.43 -13.21 5.77
C THR A 154 7.37 -12.68 6.75
N PRO A 155 7.11 -13.35 7.88
CA PRO A 155 6.11 -12.87 8.83
C PRO A 155 6.51 -11.47 9.33
N PRO A 156 5.53 -10.60 9.57
CA PRO A 156 5.84 -9.28 10.10
C PRO A 156 6.55 -9.46 11.44
N VAL A 157 7.56 -8.62 11.69
CA VAL A 157 8.28 -8.62 12.96
C VAL A 157 7.30 -8.12 14.01
N THR A 158 6.46 -9.02 14.53
CA THR A 158 5.58 -8.70 15.64
C THR A 158 6.49 -8.16 16.73
N ARG A 159 6.20 -6.94 17.19
CA ARG A 159 6.92 -6.27 18.26
C ARG A 159 6.68 -6.96 19.62
N ARG A 160 6.58 -8.30 19.65
CA ARG A 160 6.95 -9.11 20.81
C ARG A 160 8.47 -9.09 20.83
N ALA A 161 8.99 -8.09 21.55
CA ALA A 161 10.41 -7.92 21.77
C ALA A 161 11.05 -9.28 22.10
N ARG A 162 11.74 -9.89 21.13
CA ARG A 162 12.78 -10.87 21.42
C ARG A 162 13.92 -10.07 22.02
N SER A 163 13.83 -9.78 23.31
CA SER A 163 15.05 -9.52 24.06
C SER A 163 15.86 -10.83 24.02
N ALA A 164 17.15 -10.71 23.72
CA ALA A 164 18.05 -11.79 23.31
C ALA A 164 18.22 -12.91 24.37
N GLY A 165 17.17 -13.72 24.60
CA GLY A 165 17.20 -14.84 25.55
C GLY A 165 15.85 -15.36 26.06
N GLY A 166 14.69 -14.80 25.67
CA GLY A 166 13.40 -15.38 26.06
C GLY A 166 12.13 -14.59 25.72
N MET A 167 10.97 -15.22 25.96
CA MET A 167 9.65 -14.61 25.84
C MET A 167 9.52 -13.43 26.81
N THR A 168 9.02 -12.27 26.37
CA THR A 168 8.71 -11.14 27.26
C THR A 168 7.26 -11.16 27.73
N ARG A 169 7.01 -10.79 28.99
CA ARG A 169 5.66 -10.63 29.56
C ARG A 169 5.35 -9.15 29.77
N LYS A 170 4.13 -8.74 29.42
CA LYS A 170 3.60 -7.39 29.67
C LYS A 170 3.41 -7.19 31.18
N ARG A 171 3.92 -6.09 31.71
CA ARG A 171 3.75 -5.67 33.11
C ARG A 171 3.32 -4.21 33.15
N GLN A 172 2.52 -3.85 34.16
CA GLN A 172 2.13 -2.47 34.43
C GLN A 172 3.14 -1.81 35.37
N GLY A 173 3.65 -0.64 34.98
CA GLY A 173 4.51 0.19 35.82
C GLY A 173 3.95 1.60 35.97
N LYS A 174 4.56 2.41 36.84
CA LYS A 174 4.14 3.80 37.10
C LYS A 174 4.14 4.72 35.87
N LYS A 175 4.85 4.35 34.78
CA LYS A 175 4.95 5.10 33.52
C LYS A 175 4.20 4.42 32.34
N GLY A 176 3.30 3.49 32.63
CA GLY A 176 2.55 2.73 31.63
C GLY A 176 3.05 1.30 31.45
N ASP A 177 2.52 0.63 30.44
CA ASP A 177 2.81 -0.76 30.14
C ASP A 177 4.23 -0.96 29.59
N PHE A 178 4.96 -1.92 30.14
CA PHE A 178 6.29 -2.31 29.65
C PHE A 178 6.42 -3.83 29.49
N TYR A 179 7.30 -4.25 28.59
CA TYR A 179 7.60 -5.66 28.38
C TYR A 179 8.91 -6.00 29.07
N SER A 180 8.87 -6.98 29.96
CA SER A 180 10.04 -7.50 30.70
C SER A 180 10.33 -8.93 30.31
N CYS A 181 11.59 -9.36 30.34
CA CYS A 181 11.95 -10.76 30.12
C CYS A 181 11.24 -11.68 31.13
N ALA A 182 10.73 -12.82 30.68
CA ALA A 182 10.10 -13.80 31.58
C ALA A 182 11.09 -14.38 32.61
N LYS A 183 12.40 -14.40 32.31
CA LYS A 183 13.48 -14.85 33.21
C LYS A 183 13.98 -13.75 34.16
N TYR A 184 13.12 -12.84 34.60
CA TYR A 184 13.48 -11.88 35.66
C TYR A 184 13.60 -12.63 37.00
N PRO A 185 14.67 -12.43 37.81
CA PRO A 185 15.64 -11.33 37.78
C PRO A 185 16.94 -11.54 36.97
N GLU A 186 17.14 -12.70 36.34
CA GLU A 186 18.38 -13.08 35.64
C GLU A 186 18.63 -12.30 34.34
N CYS A 187 17.57 -11.97 33.57
CA CYS A 187 17.67 -10.97 32.50
C CYS A 187 16.80 -9.75 32.83
N LYS A 188 17.48 -8.61 32.98
CA LYS A 188 16.88 -7.29 33.24
C LYS A 188 16.52 -6.53 31.95
N GLY A 189 16.36 -7.25 30.83
CA GLY A 189 15.98 -6.67 29.55
C GLY A 189 14.55 -6.14 29.58
N VAL A 190 14.38 -4.87 29.20
CA VAL A 190 13.09 -4.19 29.16
C VAL A 190 12.90 -3.54 27.79
N ALA A 191 11.71 -3.69 27.23
CA ALA A 191 11.28 -3.01 26.01
C ALA A 191 10.04 -2.15 26.28
N ASN A 192 10.07 -0.89 25.85
CA ASN A 192 8.92 0.01 25.86
C ASN A 192 8.61 0.49 24.43
N ALA A 193 7.51 1.24 24.26
CA ALA A 193 7.08 1.75 22.96
C ALA A 193 8.13 2.68 22.29
N GLN A 194 9.02 3.28 23.09
CA GLN A 194 9.98 4.31 22.68
C GLN A 194 11.41 3.77 22.45
N GLY A 195 11.67 2.48 22.73
CA GLY A 195 12.94 1.83 22.46
C GLY A 195 13.14 0.54 23.26
N SER A 196 13.94 -0.38 22.72
CA SER A 196 14.41 -1.58 23.43
C SER A 196 15.79 -1.34 24.03
N LYS A 197 15.95 -1.48 25.35
CA LYS A 197 17.29 -1.54 25.94
C LYS A 197 17.78 -2.99 25.90
N PRO A 198 18.95 -3.28 25.28
CA PRO A 198 19.52 -4.62 25.27
C PRO A 198 19.89 -5.07 26.70
N CYS A 199 19.83 -6.38 26.96
CA CYS A 199 20.19 -6.98 28.25
C CYS A 199 21.70 -6.78 28.43
N GLY A 200 22.12 -5.87 29.32
CA GLY A 200 23.52 -5.68 29.66
C GLY A 200 24.02 -6.88 30.46
N LYS A 201 25.14 -7.50 30.03
CA LYS A 201 25.81 -8.55 30.81
C LYS A 201 26.23 -7.94 32.14
N GLY A 202 25.64 -8.39 33.24
CA GLY A 202 26.11 -8.05 34.58
C GLY A 202 27.54 -8.57 34.74
N LYS A 203 28.47 -7.68 35.13
CA LYS A 203 29.75 -8.11 35.68
C LYS A 203 29.44 -8.96 36.91
N GLY A 204 29.82 -10.23 36.88
CA GLY A 204 29.91 -11.03 38.09
C GLY A 204 31.04 -10.48 38.98
N PRO A 205 31.03 -10.81 40.29
CA PRO A 205 32.22 -10.65 41.12
C PRO A 205 33.40 -11.43 40.53
#